data_AF-A0A974DHI2-F1
#
_entry.id   AF-A0A974DHI2-F1
#
_cell.length_a   1.000
_cell.length_b   1.000
_cell.length_c   1.000
_cell.angle_alpha   90.00
_cell.angle_beta   90.00
_cell.angle_gamma   90.00
#
_symmetry.space_group_name_H-M   'P 1'
#
loop_
_entity.id
_entity.type
_entity.pdbx_description
1 polymer ?
#
loop_
_entity_poly.entity_id
_entity_poly.type
_entity_poly.pdbx_seq_one_letter_code
_entity_poly.pdbx_strand_id
1 'polypeptide(L)'
;MSSPSRVQLAPLAKNLVLYRNGNPFHMGHKMVVNEKQFQAFLNEVTSCIQAPVAVRSIYTPRNGHRITQLGNLLNKGHYVAGATEKFRKLNYPHTEIKQPAVMKLRAVQQVRADLFLNCFFLHTCLLFC
;
A
#
# COMPACT_ATOMS: atom_id res chain seq x y z
N MET A 1 29.66 -27.69 -16.97
CA MET A 1 28.21 -27.45 -17.16
C MET A 1 27.79 -26.44 -16.12
N SER A 2 27.72 -25.16 -16.50
CA SER A 2 27.47 -24.05 -15.57
C SER A 2 25.97 -23.86 -15.41
N SER A 3 25.43 -24.17 -14.23
CA SER A 3 24.03 -23.95 -13.88
C SER A 3 23.64 -22.49 -14.11
N PRO A 4 22.51 -22.19 -14.77
CA PRO A 4 22.07 -20.81 -14.93
C PRO A 4 21.62 -20.30 -13.56
N SER A 5 22.38 -19.34 -13.03
CA SER A 5 22.02 -18.57 -11.84
C SER A 5 20.65 -17.96 -12.05
N ARG A 6 19.62 -18.54 -11.40
CA ARG A 6 18.28 -17.98 -11.24
C ARG A 6 18.43 -16.51 -10.82
N VAL A 7 18.27 -15.59 -11.75
CA VAL A 7 18.06 -14.18 -11.43
C VAL A 7 16.71 -14.12 -10.74
N GLN A 8 16.72 -14.12 -9.41
CA GLN A 8 15.54 -13.94 -8.60
C GLN A 8 15.11 -12.48 -8.80
N LEU A 9 14.24 -12.25 -9.79
CA LEU A 9 13.59 -10.95 -10.01
C LEU A 9 13.02 -10.53 -8.66
N ALA A 10 13.57 -9.46 -8.10
CA ALA A 10 13.10 -8.95 -6.82
C ALA A 10 11.58 -8.71 -6.93
N PRO A 11 10.79 -9.14 -5.93
CA PRO A 11 9.36 -8.89 -5.90
C PRO A 11 9.06 -7.41 -6.18
N LEU A 12 8.10 -7.14 -7.07
CA LEU A 12 7.79 -5.77 -7.49
C LEU A 12 7.10 -5.03 -6.33
N ALA A 13 7.90 -4.31 -5.54
CA ALA A 13 7.40 -3.45 -4.48
C ALA A 13 6.65 -2.25 -5.07
N LYS A 14 5.45 -1.97 -4.55
CA LYS A 14 4.60 -0.85 -4.97
C LYS A 14 4.51 0.17 -3.84
N ASN A 15 4.74 1.43 -4.15
CA ASN A 15 4.54 2.54 -3.23
C ASN A 15 3.08 2.97 -3.26
N LEU A 16 2.45 3.18 -2.12
CA LEU A 16 1.05 3.57 -2.01
C LEU A 16 0.90 4.70 -1.01
N VAL A 17 -0.17 5.47 -1.15
CA VAL A 17 -0.63 6.43 -0.15
C VAL A 17 -2.00 6.01 0.36
N LEU A 18 -2.11 5.79 1.67
CA LEU A 18 -3.30 5.27 2.32
C LEU A 18 -3.98 6.33 3.18
N TYR A 19 -5.28 6.50 2.99
CA TYR A 19 -6.12 7.42 3.76
C TYR A 19 -7.08 6.64 4.62
N ARG A 20 -7.40 7.16 5.80
CA ARG A 20 -8.45 6.58 6.64
C ARG A 20 -9.83 6.99 6.13
N ASN A 21 -10.71 6.02 5.91
CA ASN A 21 -12.09 6.29 5.52
C ASN A 21 -12.79 7.18 6.55
N GLY A 22 -13.44 8.24 6.09
CA GLY A 22 -14.23 9.12 6.94
C GLY A 22 -13.46 10.13 7.78
N ASN A 23 -12.13 10.20 7.67
CA ASN A 23 -11.33 11.23 8.34
C ASN A 23 -10.77 12.23 7.31
N PRO A 24 -11.38 13.44 7.17
CA PRO A 24 -10.90 14.45 6.23
C PRO A 24 -9.54 15.07 6.64
N PHE A 25 -9.17 14.98 7.92
CA PHE A 25 -7.92 15.57 8.44
C PHE A 25 -6.72 14.61 8.30
N HIS A 26 -6.93 13.39 7.82
CA HIS A 26 -5.85 12.43 7.64
C HIS A 26 -5.03 12.77 6.39
N MET A 27 -3.78 13.18 6.55
CA MET A 27 -2.91 13.63 5.45
C MET A 27 -2.45 12.50 4.50
N GLY A 28 -2.73 11.24 4.86
CA GLY A 28 -2.33 10.06 4.10
C GLY A 28 -1.00 9.49 4.58
N HIS A 29 -0.90 8.16 4.59
CA HIS A 29 0.29 7.44 5.02
C HIS A 29 0.96 6.76 3.83
N LYS A 30 2.25 7.03 3.62
CA LYS A 30 3.02 6.41 2.53
C LYS A 30 3.52 5.03 2.97
N MET A 31 3.30 4.03 2.14
CA MET A 31 3.62 2.65 2.46
C MET A 31 4.15 1.91 1.25
N VAL A 32 5.11 1.03 1.45
CA VAL A 32 5.60 0.12 0.41
C VAL A 32 4.97 -1.24 0.62
N VAL A 33 4.26 -1.73 -0.39
CA VAL A 33 3.67 -3.07 -0.39
C VAL A 33 4.47 -3.99 -1.29
N ASN A 34 4.84 -5.15 -0.78
CA ASN A 34 5.45 -6.21 -1.57
C ASN A 34 4.43 -7.31 -1.92
N GLU A 35 4.80 -8.30 -2.74
CA GLU A 35 4.00 -9.49 -3.03
C GLU A 35 3.79 -10.35 -1.76
N LYS A 36 2.79 -9.96 -0.97
CA LYS A 36 2.35 -10.67 0.24
C LYS A 36 0.88 -11.05 0.16
N GLN A 37 0.41 -11.84 1.10
CA GLN A 37 -1.02 -12.15 1.18
C GLN A 37 -1.83 -10.87 1.43
N PHE A 38 -2.97 -10.74 0.77
CA PHE A 38 -3.83 -9.56 0.90
C PHE A 38 -4.27 -9.33 2.36
N GLN A 39 -4.55 -10.40 3.11
CA GLN A 39 -4.89 -10.33 4.54
C GLN A 39 -3.75 -9.73 5.40
N ALA A 40 -2.51 -10.19 5.18
CA ALA A 40 -1.34 -9.65 5.89
C ALA A 40 -1.12 -8.17 5.57
N PHE A 41 -1.36 -7.75 4.32
CA PHE A 41 -1.34 -6.34 3.94
C PHE A 41 -2.36 -5.52 4.72
N LEU A 42 -3.60 -5.96 4.88
CA LEU A 42 -4.63 -5.22 5.65
C LEU A 42 -4.22 -5.01 7.11
N ASN A 43 -3.59 -6.02 7.74
CA ASN A 43 -3.10 -5.91 9.11
C ASN A 43 -1.98 -4.87 9.21
N GLU A 44 -1.04 -4.87 8.27
CA GLU A 44 0.04 -3.88 8.24
C GLU A 44 -0.49 -2.48 7.97
N VAL A 45 -1.47 -2.33 7.07
CA VAL A 45 -2.16 -1.05 6.84
C VAL A 45 -2.80 -0.52 8.12
N THR A 46 -3.45 -1.39 8.90
CA THR A 46 -4.07 -1.03 10.18
C THR A 46 -3.06 -0.43 11.15
N SER A 47 -1.88 -1.05 11.25
CA SER A 47 -0.77 -0.58 12.07
C SER A 47 -0.20 0.74 11.55
N CYS A 48 0.06 0.82 10.24
CA CYS A 48 0.65 2.00 9.58
C CYS A 48 -0.21 3.27 9.73
N ILE A 49 -1.53 3.16 9.52
CA ILE A 49 -2.43 4.32 9.65
C ILE A 49 -2.95 4.53 11.08
N GLN A 50 -2.51 3.69 12.02
CA GLN A 50 -2.96 3.69 13.42
C GLN A 50 -4.50 3.74 13.52
N ALA A 51 -5.18 2.91 12.73
CA ALA A 51 -6.63 2.88 12.75
C ALA A 51 -7.12 2.29 14.08
N PRO A 52 -8.14 2.88 14.72
CA PRO A 52 -8.72 2.34 15.96
C PRO A 52 -9.46 1.02 15.72
N VAL A 53 -9.78 0.70 14.47
CA VAL A 53 -10.45 -0.54 14.07
C VAL A 53 -9.64 -1.18 12.94
N ALA A 54 -9.57 -2.51 12.95
CA ALA A 54 -8.90 -3.29 11.91
C ALA A 54 -9.47 -2.99 10.51
N VAL A 55 -8.58 -2.68 9.58
CA VAL A 55 -8.91 -2.45 8.18
C VAL A 55 -9.35 -3.76 7.54
N ARG A 56 -10.50 -3.75 6.87
CA ARG A 56 -11.09 -4.94 6.21
C ARG A 56 -11.16 -4.81 4.69
N SER A 57 -11.07 -3.59 4.20
CA SER A 57 -11.20 -3.28 2.78
C SER A 57 -10.36 -2.07 2.42
N ILE A 58 -9.82 -2.10 1.20
CA ILE A 58 -9.17 -0.95 0.58
C ILE A 58 -10.05 -0.51 -0.59
N TYR A 59 -10.26 0.80 -0.70
CA TYR A 59 -11.10 1.41 -1.71
C TYR A 59 -10.30 2.37 -2.58
N THR A 60 -10.75 2.55 -3.82
CA THR A 60 -10.27 3.64 -4.67
C THR A 60 -10.92 4.97 -4.24
N PRO A 61 -10.16 6.08 -4.19
CA PRO A 61 -10.68 7.36 -3.72
C PRO A 61 -11.80 7.93 -4.61
N ARG A 62 -11.75 7.69 -5.94
CA ARG A 62 -12.70 8.24 -6.93
C ARG A 62 -14.01 7.47 -6.99
N ASN A 63 -13.93 6.14 -7.11
CA ASN A 63 -15.07 5.28 -7.41
C ASN A 63 -15.57 4.51 -6.17
N GLY A 64 -14.84 4.53 -5.05
CA GLY A 64 -15.14 3.68 -3.90
C GLY A 64 -15.04 2.19 -4.22
N HIS A 65 -14.38 1.83 -5.33
CA HIS A 65 -14.25 0.45 -5.77
C HIS A 65 -13.34 -0.33 -4.81
N ARG A 66 -13.81 -1.47 -4.32
CA ARG A 66 -13.10 -2.33 -3.37
C ARG A 66 -12.01 -3.12 -4.07
N ILE A 67 -10.78 -2.95 -3.62
CA ILE A 67 -9.64 -3.75 -4.03
C ILE A 67 -9.60 -5.03 -3.19
N THR A 68 -9.53 -6.18 -3.85
CA THR A 68 -9.46 -7.52 -3.22
C THR A 68 -8.09 -8.18 -3.35
N GLN A 69 -7.22 -7.63 -4.21
CA GLN A 69 -5.92 -8.21 -4.55
C GLN A 69 -4.86 -7.12 -4.68
N LEU A 70 -3.62 -7.44 -4.29
CA LEU A 70 -2.48 -6.54 -4.44
C LEU A 70 -2.13 -6.24 -5.90
N GLY A 71 -2.49 -7.13 -6.83
CA GLY A 71 -2.31 -6.94 -8.27
C GLY A 71 -2.97 -5.66 -8.79
N ASN A 72 -4.14 -5.31 -8.25
CA ASN A 72 -4.93 -4.14 -8.65
C ASN A 72 -4.43 -2.83 -8.02
N LEU A 73 -3.46 -2.91 -7.10
CA LEU A 73 -2.79 -1.73 -6.56
C LEU A 73 -1.74 -1.26 -7.57
N LEU A 74 -1.65 0.05 -7.75
CA LEU A 74 -0.75 0.71 -8.68
C LEU A 74 0.34 1.42 -7.90
N ASN A 75 1.55 1.41 -8.42
CA ASN A 75 2.67 2.14 -7.82
C ASN A 75 2.37 3.65 -7.84
N LYS A 76 2.67 4.33 -6.73
CA LYS A 76 2.33 5.71 -6.42
C LYS A 76 0.81 6.00 -6.43
N GLY A 77 -0.01 4.97 -6.22
CA GLY A 77 -1.48 5.09 -6.16
C GLY A 77 -1.99 5.54 -4.79
N HIS A 78 -3.12 6.24 -4.80
CA HIS A 78 -3.83 6.68 -3.60
C HIS A 78 -5.02 5.75 -3.33
N TYR A 79 -5.18 5.35 -2.07
CA TYR A 79 -6.16 4.37 -1.64
C TYR A 79 -6.77 4.73 -0.29
N VAL A 80 -8.00 4.31 -0.06
CA VAL A 80 -8.74 4.58 1.19
C VAL A 80 -8.94 3.28 1.95
N ALA A 81 -8.39 3.21 3.16
CA ALA A 81 -8.56 2.09 4.08
C ALA A 81 -9.88 2.23 4.84
N GLY A 82 -10.73 1.21 4.76
CA GLY A 82 -11.97 1.11 5.51
C GLY A 82 -12.03 -0.15 6.38
N ALA A 83 -12.62 0.00 7.55
CA ALA A 83 -12.95 -1.11 8.44
C ALA A 83 -14.31 -1.73 8.04
N THR A 84 -15.17 -1.98 9.01
CA THR A 84 -16.58 -2.41 8.84
C THR A 84 -17.51 -1.28 8.39
N GLU A 85 -17.02 -0.04 8.36
CA GLU A 85 -17.80 1.13 7.92
C GLU A 85 -17.99 1.19 6.40
N LYS A 86 -19.09 1.83 5.98
CA LYS A 86 -19.35 2.12 4.56
C LYS A 86 -18.35 3.16 4.04
N PHE A 87 -17.94 3.01 2.78
CA PHE A 87 -17.07 4.00 2.12
C PHE A 87 -17.70 5.40 2.16
N ARG A 88 -16.97 6.37 2.73
CA ARG A 88 -17.37 7.77 2.76
C ARG A 88 -16.62 8.50 1.65
N LYS A 89 -17.36 8.97 0.66
CA LYS A 89 -16.81 9.77 -0.45
C LYS A 89 -16.44 11.15 0.08
N LEU A 90 -15.15 11.36 0.30
CA LEU A 90 -14.55 12.66 0.59
C LEU A 90 -13.69 13.11 -0.60
N ASN A 91 -13.21 14.34 -0.58
CA ASN A 91 -12.28 14.85 -1.57
C ASN A 91 -10.86 14.31 -1.31
N TYR A 92 -10.70 12.99 -1.35
CA TYR A 92 -9.40 12.36 -1.18
C TYR A 92 -8.48 12.70 -2.36
N PRO A 93 -7.18 12.94 -2.13
CA PRO A 93 -6.22 13.07 -3.21
C PRO A 93 -6.23 11.81 -4.05
N HIS A 94 -6.27 11.98 -5.37
CA HIS A 94 -6.17 10.88 -6.31
C HIS A 94 -5.07 11.20 -7.32
N THR A 95 -4.22 10.22 -7.61
CA THR A 95 -3.44 10.25 -8.83
C THR A 95 -4.32 9.71 -9.94
N GLU A 96 -4.44 10.45 -11.05
CA GLU A 96 -4.97 9.90 -12.30
C GLU A 96 -3.96 8.93 -12.89
N ILE A 97 -3.80 7.78 -12.24
CA ILE A 97 -3.06 6.67 -12.82
C ILE A 97 -3.99 6.10 -13.88
N LYS A 98 -3.76 6.47 -15.14
CA LYS A 98 -4.33 5.77 -16.29
C LYS A 98 -4.09 4.29 -16.06
N GLN A 99 -5.15 3.55 -15.71
CA GLN A 99 -5.08 2.11 -15.67
C GLN A 99 -4.57 1.70 -17.05
N PRO A 100 -3.41 1.02 -17.16
CA PRO A 100 -3.04 0.46 -18.44
C PRO A 100 -4.17 -0.53 -18.75
N ALA A 101 -4.98 -0.22 -19.76
CA ALA A 101 -5.97 -1.13 -20.28
C ALA A 101 -5.24 -2.45 -20.55
N VAL A 102 -5.52 -3.45 -19.72
CA VAL A 102 -5.07 -4.85 -19.77
C VAL A 102 -4.01 -5.12 -20.84
N MET A 103 -2.77 -4.67 -20.64
CA MET A 103 -1.66 -5.11 -21.49
C MET A 103 -0.91 -6.21 -20.77
N LYS A 104 -1.27 -7.42 -21.17
CA LYS A 104 -0.49 -8.62 -20.92
C LYS A 104 0.94 -8.38 -21.44
N LEU A 105 1.92 -8.82 -20.63
CA LEU A 105 3.29 -9.22 -20.98
C LEU A 105 4.47 -8.23 -20.78
N ARG A 106 5.45 -8.80 -20.04
CA ARG A 106 6.93 -8.71 -20.07
C ARG A 106 7.64 -7.67 -19.19
N ALA A 107 8.55 -8.23 -18.39
CA ALA A 107 9.54 -7.58 -17.56
C ALA A 107 10.46 -6.65 -18.35
N VAL A 108 11.01 -5.63 -17.66
CA VAL A 108 12.43 -5.19 -17.70
C VAL A 108 12.59 -3.93 -16.80
N GLN A 109 13.61 -4.00 -15.94
CA GLN A 109 14.40 -2.96 -15.24
C GLN A 109 13.83 -1.56 -14.94
N GLN A 110 14.07 -1.07 -13.71
CA GLN A 110 14.95 0.10 -13.52
C GLN A 110 15.44 0.22 -12.06
N VAL A 111 16.70 0.62 -11.94
CA VAL A 111 17.62 0.56 -10.79
C VAL A 111 17.66 1.91 -10.04
N ARG A 112 18.26 1.88 -8.83
CA ARG A 112 18.77 2.99 -7.96
C ARG A 112 17.73 3.50 -6.96
N ALA A 113 17.83 3.07 -5.69
CA ALA A 113 18.73 3.56 -4.64
C ALA A 113 18.41 5.01 -4.25
N ASP A 114 17.91 5.18 -3.01
CA ASP A 114 18.19 6.27 -2.05
C ASP A 114 17.18 6.09 -0.88
N LEU A 115 17.57 5.41 0.20
CA LEU A 115 18.13 6.00 1.42
C LEU A 115 17.27 7.17 1.95
N PHE A 116 16.39 6.91 2.93
CA PHE A 116 16.74 7.00 4.36
C PHE A 116 15.48 6.83 5.23
N LEU A 117 15.67 6.03 6.28
CA LEU A 117 15.06 6.14 7.62
C LEU A 117 13.72 6.87 7.74
N ASN A 118 12.69 6.14 8.17
CA ASN A 118 12.00 6.39 9.45
C ASN A 118 10.87 5.38 9.64
N CYS A 119 11.19 4.17 10.14
CA CYS A 119 10.15 3.28 10.69
C CYS A 119 10.72 2.18 11.61
N PHE A 120 11.77 2.49 12.38
CA PHE A 120 12.25 1.59 13.45
C PHE A 120 12.34 2.24 14.84
N PHE A 121 11.74 3.41 15.06
CA PHE A 121 11.68 4.02 16.39
C PHE A 121 10.29 4.59 16.66
N LEU A 122 9.35 3.71 17.03
CA LEU A 122 8.29 4.09 17.96
C LEU A 122 7.72 2.85 18.67
N HIS A 123 8.60 1.98 19.18
CA HIS A 123 8.17 0.90 20.08
C HIS A 123 9.15 0.66 21.22
N THR A 124 9.59 1.73 21.88
CA THR A 124 10.08 1.66 23.26
C THR A 124 9.88 3.02 23.94
N CYS A 125 8.65 3.29 24.36
CA CYS A 125 8.44 4.13 25.53
C CYS A 125 7.77 3.29 26.62
N LEU A 126 8.38 3.31 27.81
CA LEU A 126 7.94 2.82 29.11
C LEU A 126 8.09 1.33 29.41
N LEU A 127 9.25 0.97 29.98
CA LEU A 127 9.35 0.25 31.25
C LEU A 127 10.84 0.13 31.63
N PHE A 128 11.33 1.06 32.46
CA PHE A 128 12.29 0.83 33.54
C PHE A 128 12.55 2.19 34.21
N CYS A 129 11.82 2.42 35.31
CA CYS A 129 12.41 3.06 36.48
C CYS A 129 12.87 1.92 37.39
#